data_AF-A0A4Y2BMS9-F1
#
_entry.id   AF-A0A4Y2BMS9-F1
#
_cell.length_a   1.000
_cell.length_b   1.000
_cell.length_c   1.000
_cell.angle_alpha   90.00
_cell.angle_beta   90.00
_cell.angle_gamma   90.00
#
_symmetry.space_group_name_H-M   'P 1'
#
loop_
_entity.id
_entity.type
_entity.pdbx_description
1 polymer ?
#
loop_
_entity_poly.entity_id
_entity_poly.type
_entity_poly.pdbx_seq_one_letter_code
_entity_poly.pdbx_strand_id
1 'polypeptide(L)'
;MIDLTVTKNFSYQNNIQSISDLSSDHNPVIIEFDLDIIPIILNKRKVTTFSVRNCNKKVWQRSRDPVSKNSHNIAQARFRSAIMDFNQTSYSNEIEQLNIYDGSLWRRTKRLKTKRFNIPQLKNLNCNLPAHTNLEKAEILANHFETQFTPNDIRDPNTENAVINSIAKFNSNSSPNKF
;
A
#
# COMPACT_ATOMS: atom_id res chain seq x y z
N MET A 1 -50.90 27.67 -8.98
CA MET A 1 -49.55 28.17 -8.61
C MET A 1 -48.57 27.01 -8.84
N ILE A 2 -47.40 27.25 -9.44
CA ILE A 2 -46.51 26.19 -9.98
C ILE A 2 -45.33 26.01 -9.03
N ASP A 3 -45.04 24.76 -8.66
CA ASP A 3 -43.85 24.41 -7.89
C ASP A 3 -42.71 23.98 -8.85
N LEU A 4 -41.55 24.63 -8.73
CA LEU A 4 -40.40 24.45 -9.62
C LEU A 4 -39.13 24.19 -8.79
N THR A 5 -38.37 23.17 -9.18
CA THR A 5 -37.03 22.91 -8.64
C THR A 5 -36.00 22.97 -9.77
N VAL A 6 -34.91 23.71 -9.54
CA VAL A 6 -33.81 23.88 -10.51
C VAL A 6 -32.51 23.36 -9.90
N THR A 7 -31.82 22.47 -10.59
CA THR A 7 -30.49 21.98 -10.22
C THR A 7 -29.48 22.43 -11.26
N LYS A 8 -28.26 22.75 -10.83
CA LYS A 8 -27.16 23.16 -11.73
C LYS A 8 -26.09 22.07 -11.73
N ASN A 9 -25.73 21.60 -12.94
CA ASN A 9 -24.67 20.61 -13.14
C ASN A 9 -24.88 19.32 -12.31
N PHE A 10 -26.10 18.78 -12.39
CA PHE A 10 -26.52 17.62 -11.62
C PHE A 10 -26.82 16.46 -12.57
N SER A 11 -25.93 15.46 -12.61
CA SER A 11 -25.97 14.33 -13.55
C SER A 11 -26.17 12.99 -12.84
N TYR A 12 -26.97 12.98 -11.77
CA TYR A 12 -27.31 11.77 -11.03
C TYR A 12 -28.74 11.34 -11.35
N GLN A 13 -28.99 10.04 -11.29
CA GLN A 13 -30.32 9.50 -11.53
C GLN A 13 -31.28 10.08 -10.48
N ASN A 14 -32.42 10.61 -10.93
CA ASN A 14 -33.38 11.27 -10.09
C ASN A 14 -34.80 10.75 -10.37
N ASN A 15 -35.59 10.63 -9.31
CA ASN A 15 -37.01 10.28 -9.40
C ASN A 15 -37.83 11.43 -8.81
N ILE A 16 -38.86 11.88 -9.52
CA ILE A 16 -39.69 13.01 -9.12
C ILE A 16 -41.12 12.48 -8.97
N GLN A 17 -41.69 12.64 -7.78
CA GLN A 17 -43.04 12.16 -7.47
C GLN A 17 -43.83 13.27 -6.78
N SER A 18 -45.03 13.58 -7.30
CA SER A 18 -46.00 14.42 -6.60
C SER A 18 -46.86 13.55 -5.70
N ILE A 19 -46.96 13.89 -4.42
CA ILE A 19 -47.90 13.27 -3.49
C ILE A 19 -49.21 14.04 -3.54
N SER A 20 -50.31 13.34 -3.70
CA SER A 20 -51.66 13.92 -3.60
C SER A 20 -52.04 14.04 -2.12
N ASP A 21 -51.87 15.23 -1.55
CA ASP A 21 -52.30 15.55 -0.18
C ASP A 21 -53.51 16.48 -0.24
N LEU A 22 -54.62 16.10 0.39
CA LEU A 22 -55.87 16.87 0.40
C LEU A 22 -55.90 17.96 1.48
N SER A 23 -54.86 18.03 2.32
CA SER A 23 -54.75 19.02 3.40
C SER A 23 -54.28 20.41 2.93
N SER A 24 -53.85 20.52 1.67
CA SER A 24 -53.28 21.73 1.06
C SER A 24 -53.82 21.90 -0.37
N ASP A 25 -53.90 23.13 -0.87
CA ASP A 25 -54.17 23.43 -2.29
C ASP A 25 -52.94 23.22 -3.19
N HIS A 26 -51.83 22.75 -2.60
CA HIS A 26 -50.57 22.39 -3.25
C HIS A 26 -50.19 20.93 -2.98
N ASN A 27 -49.90 20.17 -4.04
CA ASN A 27 -49.38 18.81 -3.94
C ASN A 27 -47.86 18.83 -3.66
N PRO A 28 -47.39 18.29 -2.52
CA PRO A 28 -45.96 18.23 -2.24
C PRO A 28 -45.22 17.38 -3.29
N VAL A 29 -44.06 17.87 -3.75
CA VAL A 29 -43.19 17.19 -4.72
C VAL A 29 -41.97 16.62 -3.99
N ILE A 30 -41.77 15.31 -4.07
CA ILE A 30 -40.55 14.62 -3.61
C ILE A 30 -39.61 14.44 -4.79
N ILE A 31 -38.35 14.76 -4.57
CA ILE A 31 -37.27 14.50 -5.51
C ILE A 31 -36.25 13.59 -4.80
N GLU A 32 -36.12 12.37 -5.31
CA GLU A 32 -35.14 11.40 -4.83
C GLU A 32 -33.94 11.42 -5.77
N PHE A 33 -32.74 11.40 -5.18
CA PHE A 33 -31.48 11.41 -5.91
C PHE A 33 -30.69 10.16 -5.58
N ASP A 34 -30.36 9.37 -6.61
CA ASP A 34 -29.39 8.30 -6.48
C ASP A 34 -27.99 8.86 -6.64
N LEU A 35 -27.45 9.27 -5.50
CA LEU A 35 -26.08 9.72 -5.39
C LEU A 35 -25.26 8.45 -5.13
N ASP A 36 -24.42 8.03 -6.08
CA ASP A 36 -23.47 6.90 -5.97
C ASP A 36 -22.43 7.10 -4.84
N ILE A 37 -22.88 7.35 -3.61
CA ILE A 37 -22.07 7.79 -2.46
C ILE A 37 -21.46 6.57 -1.75
N ILE A 38 -22.04 5.38 -1.92
CA ILE A 38 -21.54 4.13 -1.34
C ILE A 38 -20.02 3.97 -1.48
N PRO A 39 -19.41 4.07 -2.68
CA PRO A 39 -17.95 3.99 -2.83
C PRO A 39 -17.20 5.09 -2.08
N ILE A 40 -17.75 6.31 -2.02
CA ILE A 40 -17.14 7.45 -1.30
C ILE A 40 -17.16 7.20 0.22
N ILE A 41 -18.28 6.72 0.76
CA ILE A 41 -18.42 6.37 2.19
C ILE A 41 -17.46 5.25 2.57
N LEU A 42 -17.39 4.19 1.76
CA LEU A 42 -16.50 3.06 2.01
C LEU A 42 -15.04 3.48 1.97
N ASN A 43 -14.64 4.33 1.01
CA ASN A 43 -13.29 4.86 0.94
C ASN A 43 -12.95 5.74 2.16
N LYS A 44 -13.87 6.63 2.56
CA LYS A 44 -13.71 7.43 3.79
C LYS A 44 -13.55 6.53 5.03
N ARG A 45 -14.38 5.49 5.17
CA ARG A 45 -14.28 4.49 6.27
C ARG A 45 -12.95 3.75 6.26
N LYS A 46 -12.47 3.32 5.09
CA LYS A 46 -11.16 2.68 4.92
C LYS A 46 -10.02 3.59 5.40
N VAL A 47 -10.02 4.86 5.00
CA VAL A 47 -8.98 5.84 5.38
C VAL A 47 -9.01 6.13 6.88
N THR A 48 -10.19 6.36 7.45
CA THR A 48 -10.31 6.66 8.89
C THR A 48 -9.89 5.49 9.75
N THR A 49 -10.34 4.27 9.43
CA THR A 49 -9.95 3.06 10.17
C THR A 49 -8.46 2.74 10.05
N PHE A 50 -7.84 3.00 8.89
CA PHE A 50 -6.39 2.89 8.72
C PHE A 50 -5.63 3.85 9.64
N SER A 51 -6.06 5.12 9.69
CA SER A 51 -5.45 6.14 10.54
C SER A 51 -5.54 5.77 12.02
N VAL A 52 -6.74 5.39 12.50
CA VAL A 52 -6.97 4.97 13.89
C VAL A 52 -6.13 3.75 14.26
N ARG A 53 -6.08 2.73 13.38
CA ARG A 53 -5.24 1.54 13.56
C ARG A 53 -3.76 1.90 13.73
N ASN A 54 -3.26 2.80 12.89
CA ASN A 54 -1.85 3.20 12.92
C ASN A 54 -1.53 4.05 14.16
N CYS A 55 -2.44 4.92 14.59
CA CYS A 55 -2.30 5.67 15.83
C CYS A 55 -2.16 4.71 17.03
N ASN A 56 -3.09 3.77 17.18
CA ASN A 56 -3.04 2.79 18.27
C ASN A 56 -1.81 1.87 18.18
N LYS A 57 -1.37 1.51 16.97
CA LYS A 57 -0.12 0.75 16.77
C LYS A 57 1.08 1.52 17.32
N LYS A 58 1.18 2.82 17.04
CA LYS A 58 2.28 3.67 17.52
C LYS A 58 2.28 3.77 19.05
N VAL A 59 1.09 3.94 19.66
CA VAL A 59 0.94 3.97 21.13
C VAL A 59 1.44 2.65 21.72
N TRP A 60 0.89 1.51 21.26
CA TRP A 60 1.31 0.18 21.74
C TRP A 60 2.80 -0.10 21.55
N GLN A 61 3.40 0.31 20.42
CA GLN A 61 4.82 0.09 20.18
C GLN A 61 5.71 0.88 21.16
N ARG A 62 5.26 2.06 21.62
CA ARG A 62 5.97 2.90 22.58
C ARG A 62 5.82 2.40 24.01
N SER A 63 4.60 2.13 24.46
CA SER A 63 4.31 1.82 25.86
C SER A 63 4.36 0.32 26.18
N ARG A 64 4.14 -0.56 25.20
CA ARG A 64 4.07 -2.03 25.33
C ARG A 64 3.06 -2.56 26.36
N ASP A 65 2.11 -1.73 26.81
CA ASP A 65 1.10 -2.12 27.79
C ASP A 65 -0.04 -2.96 27.16
N PRO A 66 -0.70 -3.84 27.94
CA PRO A 66 -1.76 -4.71 27.42
C PRO A 66 -3.04 -3.96 27.02
N VAL A 67 -3.33 -2.81 27.64
CA VAL A 67 -4.52 -2.01 27.32
C VAL A 67 -4.39 -1.39 25.93
N SER A 68 -3.25 -0.77 25.63
CA SER A 68 -2.95 -0.23 24.30
C SER A 68 -2.86 -1.33 23.24
N LYS A 69 -2.38 -2.52 23.59
CA LYS A 69 -2.43 -3.70 22.70
C LYS A 69 -3.87 -4.05 22.34
N ASN A 70 -4.76 -4.08 23.32
CA ASN A 70 -6.18 -4.34 23.09
C ASN A 70 -6.82 -3.28 22.18
N SER A 71 -6.56 -1.99 22.44
CA SER A 71 -7.03 -0.89 21.59
C SER A 71 -6.51 -0.99 20.15
N HIS A 72 -5.25 -1.43 19.95
CA HIS A 72 -4.70 -1.70 18.63
C HIS A 72 -5.39 -2.89 17.96
N ASN A 73 -5.63 -3.98 18.68
CA ASN A 73 -6.30 -5.18 18.14
C ASN A 73 -7.75 -4.86 17.70
N ILE A 74 -8.50 -4.10 18.50
CA ILE A 74 -9.86 -3.65 18.15
C ILE A 74 -9.82 -2.78 16.88
N ALA A 75 -8.92 -1.81 16.82
CA ALA A 75 -8.77 -0.97 15.64
C ALA A 75 -8.31 -1.76 14.40
N GLN A 76 -7.48 -2.79 14.59
CA GLN A 76 -7.02 -3.70 13.54
C GLN A 76 -8.17 -4.58 13.02
N ALA A 77 -9.07 -5.05 13.88
CA ALA A 77 -10.27 -5.78 13.48
C ALA A 77 -11.20 -4.88 12.66
N ARG A 78 -11.49 -3.67 13.15
CA ARG A 78 -12.31 -2.67 12.43
C ARG A 78 -11.74 -2.32 11.06
N PHE A 79 -10.42 -2.14 10.96
CA PHE A 79 -9.75 -1.90 9.69
C PHE A 79 -9.88 -3.09 8.72
N ARG A 80 -9.74 -4.33 9.20
CA ARG A 80 -9.92 -5.52 8.37
C ARG A 80 -11.34 -5.60 7.81
N SER A 81 -12.36 -5.37 8.65
CA SER A 81 -13.75 -5.32 8.22
C SER A 81 -13.98 -4.23 7.17
N ALA A 82 -13.52 -2.99 7.41
CA ALA A 82 -13.69 -1.90 6.44
C ALA A 82 -12.99 -2.16 5.10
N ILE A 83 -11.82 -2.82 5.11
CA ILE A 83 -11.13 -3.25 3.89
C ILE A 83 -11.90 -4.36 3.17
N MET A 84 -12.43 -5.32 3.90
CA MET A 84 -13.23 -6.41 3.35
C MET A 84 -14.48 -5.85 2.65
N ASP A 85 -15.23 -4.97 3.32
CA ASP A 85 -16.41 -4.34 2.76
C ASP A 85 -16.07 -3.51 1.50
N PHE A 86 -15.02 -2.69 1.58
CA PHE A 86 -14.55 -1.90 0.44
C PHE A 86 -14.18 -2.80 -0.76
N ASN A 87 -13.42 -3.87 -0.52
CA ASN A 87 -13.01 -4.79 -1.58
C ASN A 87 -14.21 -5.54 -2.16
N GLN A 88 -15.14 -5.98 -1.32
CA GLN A 88 -16.34 -6.69 -1.75
C GLN A 88 -17.21 -5.81 -2.63
N THR A 89 -17.53 -4.59 -2.19
CA THR A 89 -18.31 -3.65 -2.99
C THR A 89 -17.59 -3.26 -4.28
N SER A 90 -16.28 -2.98 -4.21
CA SER A 90 -15.50 -2.66 -5.42
C SER A 90 -15.52 -3.81 -6.42
N TYR A 91 -15.44 -5.05 -5.93
CA TYR A 91 -15.51 -6.24 -6.76
C TYR A 91 -16.91 -6.45 -7.36
N SER A 92 -17.96 -6.32 -6.56
CA SER A 92 -19.35 -6.39 -7.06
C SER A 92 -19.59 -5.37 -8.18
N ASN A 93 -19.21 -4.11 -7.96
CA ASN A 93 -19.36 -3.05 -8.97
C ASN A 93 -18.54 -3.36 -10.24
N GLU A 94 -17.31 -3.88 -10.09
CA GLU A 94 -16.48 -4.27 -11.24
C GLU A 94 -17.16 -5.39 -12.05
N ILE A 95 -17.77 -6.37 -11.39
CA ILE A 95 -18.47 -7.49 -12.03
C ILE A 95 -19.72 -7.02 -12.77
N GLU A 96 -20.52 -6.14 -12.16
CA GLU A 96 -21.74 -5.58 -12.77
C GLU A 96 -21.43 -4.78 -14.06
N GLN A 97 -20.26 -4.14 -14.11
CA GLN A 97 -19.82 -3.35 -15.26
C GLN A 97 -19.13 -4.18 -16.36
N LEU A 98 -18.91 -5.49 -16.17
CA LEU A 98 -18.27 -6.33 -17.19
C LEU A 98 -19.17 -6.48 -18.42
N ASN A 99 -18.56 -6.30 -19.58
CA ASN A 99 -19.23 -6.33 -20.86
C ASN A 99 -18.43 -7.14 -21.91
N ILE A 100 -19.15 -7.70 -22.88
CA ILE A 100 -18.59 -8.49 -23.98
C ILE A 100 -18.03 -7.56 -25.07
N TYR A 101 -18.74 -6.47 -25.39
CA TYR A 101 -18.45 -5.56 -26.51
C TYR A 101 -17.20 -4.71 -26.29
N ASP A 102 -16.91 -4.30 -25.06
CA ASP A 102 -15.71 -3.51 -24.71
C ASP A 102 -14.48 -4.36 -24.37
N GLY A 103 -14.62 -5.70 -24.46
CA GLY A 103 -13.60 -6.68 -24.13
C GLY A 103 -13.16 -6.71 -22.66
N SER A 104 -13.89 -6.05 -21.75
CA SER A 104 -13.59 -6.05 -20.31
C SER A 104 -13.72 -7.45 -19.71
N LEU A 105 -14.76 -8.19 -20.10
CA LEU A 105 -14.96 -9.58 -19.69
C LEU A 105 -13.75 -10.45 -20.05
N TRP A 106 -13.28 -10.37 -21.30
CA TRP A 106 -12.13 -11.13 -21.77
C TRP A 106 -10.85 -10.78 -21.00
N ARG A 107 -10.58 -9.49 -20.79
CA ARG A 107 -9.43 -9.03 -19.98
C ARG A 107 -9.50 -9.60 -18.56
N ARG A 108 -10.68 -9.61 -17.95
CA ARG A 108 -10.88 -10.16 -16.60
C ARG A 108 -10.65 -11.66 -16.54
N THR A 109 -11.24 -12.41 -17.48
CA THR A 109 -11.07 -13.87 -17.58
C THR A 109 -9.61 -14.24 -17.84
N LYS A 110 -8.91 -13.49 -18.71
CA LYS A 110 -7.49 -13.70 -18.98
C LYS A 110 -6.65 -13.58 -17.71
N ARG A 111 -6.86 -12.55 -16.89
CA ARG A 111 -6.14 -12.39 -15.61
C ARG A 111 -6.37 -13.55 -14.65
N LEU A 112 -7.58 -14.11 -14.60
CA LEU A 112 -7.91 -15.30 -13.77
C LEU A 112 -7.23 -16.57 -14.27
N LYS A 113 -7.15 -16.74 -15.59
CA LYS A 113 -6.50 -17.91 -16.22
C LYS A 113 -4.98 -17.79 -16.29
N THR A 114 -4.43 -16.58 -16.14
CA THR A 114 -2.99 -16.35 -16.22
C THR A 114 -2.31 -16.98 -15.01
N LYS A 115 -1.48 -17.98 -15.26
CA LYS A 115 -0.61 -18.58 -14.24
C LYS A 115 0.32 -17.49 -13.71
N ARG A 116 0.29 -17.24 -12.40
CA ARG A 116 1.27 -16.35 -11.76
C ARG A 116 2.63 -17.03 -11.81
N PHE A 117 3.66 -16.28 -12.17
CA PHE A 117 5.03 -16.76 -12.05
C PHE A 117 5.32 -16.98 -10.57
N ASN A 118 5.77 -18.18 -10.23
CA ASN A 118 6.28 -18.45 -8.89
C ASN A 118 7.60 -17.68 -8.74
N ILE A 119 7.75 -16.96 -7.63
CA ILE A 119 9.03 -16.38 -7.28
C ILE A 119 10.05 -17.53 -7.23
N PRO A 120 11.17 -17.45 -7.96
CA PRO A 120 12.14 -18.53 -7.99
C PRO A 120 12.69 -18.78 -6.59
N GLN A 121 12.87 -20.06 -6.25
CA GLN A 121 13.47 -20.44 -4.98
C GLN A 121 14.93 -20.00 -4.94
N LEU A 122 15.37 -19.54 -3.76
CA LEU A 122 16.78 -19.27 -3.52
C LEU A 122 17.51 -20.61 -3.44
N LYS A 123 18.45 -20.84 -4.36
CA LYS A 123 19.19 -22.10 -4.48
C LYS A 123 20.66 -21.87 -4.19
N ASN A 124 21.25 -22.82 -3.48
CA ASN A 124 22.70 -22.82 -3.29
C ASN A 124 23.38 -23.21 -4.61
N LEU A 125 24.36 -22.42 -5.05
CA LEU A 125 25.10 -22.66 -6.29
C LEU A 125 25.86 -23.99 -6.27
N ASN A 126 26.32 -24.43 -5.09
CA ASN A 126 27.15 -25.63 -4.95
C ASN A 126 26.31 -26.92 -5.05
N CYS A 127 25.13 -26.94 -4.43
CA CYS A 127 24.29 -28.15 -4.36
C CYS A 127 23.05 -28.09 -5.26
N ASN A 128 22.72 -26.93 -5.84
CA ASN A 128 21.46 -26.65 -6.55
C ASN A 128 20.17 -26.93 -5.74
N LEU A 129 20.31 -27.10 -4.44
CA LEU A 129 19.22 -27.36 -3.51
C LEU A 129 18.59 -26.03 -3.05
N PRO A 130 17.26 -25.98 -2.86
CA PRO A 130 16.58 -24.83 -2.28
C PRO A 130 17.01 -24.58 -0.83
N ALA A 131 17.10 -23.32 -0.42
CA ALA A 131 17.32 -22.95 0.97
C ALA A 131 16.03 -23.01 1.80
N HIS A 132 16.05 -23.82 2.83
CA HIS A 132 14.92 -24.06 3.73
C HIS A 132 15.04 -23.21 5.00
N THR A 133 16.25 -23.06 5.54
CA THR A 133 16.49 -22.30 6.77
C THR A 133 16.83 -20.83 6.49
N ASN A 134 16.68 -19.96 7.49
CA ASN A 134 17.07 -18.56 7.36
C ASN A 134 18.59 -18.39 7.24
N LEU A 135 19.36 -19.26 7.89
CA LEU A 135 20.82 -19.28 7.82
C LEU A 135 21.29 -19.59 6.39
N GLU A 136 20.80 -20.67 5.79
CA GLU A 136 21.11 -21.02 4.39
C GLU A 136 20.78 -19.87 3.42
N LYS A 137 19.65 -19.19 3.65
CA LYS A 137 19.28 -18.03 2.82
C LYS A 137 20.26 -16.88 2.97
N ALA A 138 20.70 -16.59 4.19
CA ALA A 138 21.68 -15.54 4.46
C ALA A 138 23.03 -15.85 3.78
N GLU A 139 23.49 -17.09 3.86
CA GLU A 139 24.74 -17.54 3.24
C GLU A 139 24.70 -17.45 1.71
N ILE A 140 23.60 -17.90 1.08
CA ILE A 140 23.46 -17.79 -0.38
C ILE A 140 23.49 -16.33 -0.83
N LEU A 141 22.81 -15.45 -0.09
CA LEU A 141 22.84 -14.02 -0.38
C LEU A 141 24.23 -13.43 -0.17
N ALA A 142 24.94 -13.82 0.89
CA ALA A 142 26.30 -13.36 1.15
C ALA A 142 27.25 -13.76 0.01
N ASN A 143 27.24 -15.02 -0.42
CA ASN A 143 28.04 -15.51 -1.55
C ASN A 143 27.67 -14.79 -2.86
N HIS A 144 26.38 -14.58 -3.10
CA HIS A 144 25.93 -13.82 -4.27
C HIS A 144 26.48 -12.39 -4.24
N PHE A 145 26.43 -11.69 -3.10
CA PHE A 145 26.97 -10.33 -3.01
C PHE A 145 28.49 -10.30 -3.16
N GLU A 146 29.22 -11.23 -2.53
CA GLU A 146 30.67 -11.35 -2.70
C GLU A 146 31.07 -11.47 -4.18
N THR A 147 30.34 -12.28 -4.96
CA THR A 147 30.63 -12.47 -6.39
C THR A 147 30.16 -11.32 -7.28
N GLN A 148 29.10 -10.59 -6.90
CA GLN A 148 28.57 -9.48 -7.70
C GLN A 148 29.41 -8.20 -7.58
N PHE A 149 30.09 -8.00 -6.45
CA PHE A 149 30.89 -6.80 -6.21
C PHE A 149 32.37 -7.10 -6.42
N THR A 150 32.92 -6.66 -7.54
CA THR A 150 34.37 -6.54 -7.70
C THR A 150 34.81 -5.16 -7.20
N PRO A 151 35.89 -5.06 -6.38
CA PRO A 151 36.49 -3.76 -6.08
C PRO A 151 36.88 -3.10 -7.40
N ASN A 152 36.34 -1.92 -7.67
CA ASN A 152 36.78 -1.14 -8.82
C ASN A 152 38.24 -0.74 -8.60
N ASP A 153 39.06 -0.82 -9.63
CA ASP A 153 40.45 -0.34 -9.58
C ASP A 153 40.44 1.20 -9.70
N ILE A 154 40.06 1.88 -8.62
CA ILE A 154 40.03 3.34 -8.52
C ILE A 154 41.40 3.87 -8.07
N ARG A 155 42.48 3.12 -8.31
CA ARG A 155 43.83 3.56 -7.97
C ARG A 155 44.13 4.86 -8.71
N ASP A 156 44.26 5.94 -7.95
CA ASP A 156 44.79 7.20 -8.42
C ASP A 156 46.21 7.35 -7.83
N PRO A 157 47.26 7.27 -8.68
CA PRO A 157 48.64 7.39 -8.22
C PRO A 157 48.89 8.68 -7.43
N ASN A 158 48.16 9.77 -7.72
CA ASN A 158 48.33 11.03 -6.99
C ASN A 158 47.82 10.91 -5.55
N THR A 159 46.63 10.31 -5.37
CA THR A 159 46.04 10.05 -4.06
C THR A 159 46.90 9.05 -3.26
N GLU A 160 47.39 7.98 -3.89
CA GLU A 160 48.28 7.02 -3.23
C GLU A 160 49.58 7.68 -2.75
N ASN A 161 50.22 8.47 -3.61
CA ASN A 161 51.43 9.21 -3.26
C ASN A 161 51.18 10.24 -2.13
N ALA A 162 50.03 10.92 -2.14
CA ALA A 162 49.65 11.84 -1.08
C ALA A 162 49.48 11.14 0.28
N VAL A 163 48.83 9.98 0.30
CA VAL A 163 48.65 9.15 1.50
C VAL A 163 50.00 8.64 2.02
N ILE A 164 50.84 8.09 1.15
CA ILE A 164 52.19 7.61 1.51
C ILE A 164 53.02 8.74 2.13
N ASN A 165 53.01 9.92 1.50
CA ASN A 165 53.72 11.10 2.02
C ASN A 165 53.18 11.57 3.37
N SER A 166 51.86 11.49 3.60
CA SER A 166 51.25 11.83 4.88
C SER A 166 51.64 10.84 5.98
N ILE A 167 51.65 9.53 5.69
CA ILE A 167 52.08 8.48 6.62
C ILE A 167 53.56 8.65 6.98
N ALA A 168 54.41 8.93 5.99
CA ALA A 168 55.84 9.18 6.21
C ALA A 168 56.06 10.38 7.13
N LYS A 169 55.34 11.49 6.92
CA LYS A 169 55.38 12.69 7.80
C LYS A 169 54.88 12.41 9.21
N PHE A 170 53.80 11.63 9.35
CA PHE A 170 53.27 11.26 10.66
C PHE A 170 54.28 10.43 11.46
N ASN A 171 54.90 9.44 10.80
CA ASN A 171 55.90 8.58 11.41
C ASN A 171 57.21 9.33 11.72
N SER A 172 57.64 10.28 10.90
CA SER A 172 58.83 11.10 11.20
C SER A 172 58.63 12.05 12.39
N ASN A 173 57.40 12.51 12.60
CA ASN A 173 57.04 13.36 13.75
C ASN A 173 56.87 12.56 15.05
N SER A 174 56.72 11.24 14.94
CA SER A 174 56.71 10.32 16.07
C SER A 174 58.14 9.80 16.35
N SER A 175 59.09 10.71 16.56
CA SER A 175 60.34 10.29 17.22
C SER A 175 60.03 9.97 18.68
N PRO A 176 60.60 8.88 19.24
CA PRO A 176 60.33 8.51 20.61
C PRO A 176 60.83 9.62 21.52
N ASN A 177 59.93 10.22 22.30
CA ASN A 177 60.32 11.11 23.39
C ASN A 177 61.32 10.35 24.25
N LYS A 178 62.61 10.72 24.13
CA LYS A 178 63.66 10.25 25.04
C LYS A 178 63.37 10.93 26.38
N PHE A 179 62.88 10.15 27.32
CA PHE A 179 62.91 10.46 28.74
C PHE A 179 64.36 10.61 29.21
#